data_AF-A0A927SQW4-F1
#
_entry.id   AF-A0A927SQW4-F1
#
_cell.length_a   1.000
_cell.length_b   1.000
_cell.length_c   1.000
_cell.angle_alpha   90.00
_cell.angle_beta   90.00
_cell.angle_gamma   90.00
#
_symmetry.space_group_name_H-M   'P 1'
#
loop_
_entity.id
_entity.type
_entity.pdbx_description
1 polymer ?
#
loop_
_entity_poly.entity_id
_entity_poly.type
_entity_poly.pdbx_seq_one_letter_code
_entity_poly.pdbx_strand_id
1 'polypeptide(L)'
;MKLNFKSDDSVQAAKRLIIKSNIGDKNEKLHSLPEAFMILIRGVGKENLDNLCKELTTYYPELTEEECYNLTQGEGQIFENNPKVVENVIFNCANSCLSQGKHMGNNEIAGGTINTSSWISHSIYEAQVAGTLAQMLGLNKERAMTLAILHDFGRKFIHTFEHVTQGFDELVKLGWENEAAATLTHSFINGGRCANCDPAEEGFYIDEQGQPKWEHEEDKDDVAKFLELYTYDIYDDILNISDLMATDKGIVSPAERVEDIATRKTPDPKNRNYFLSEFINKMREMLAKAYKNNEFNPVDARLSDEEIKVLFQETSRSFFEAYKEIRTR
;
A
#
# COMPACT_ATOMS: atom_id res chain seq x y z
N MET A 1 7.46 14.97 -12.94
CA MET A 1 8.24 15.44 -11.77
C MET A 1 9.14 14.30 -11.37
N LYS A 2 10.46 14.54 -11.30
CA LYS A 2 11.43 13.47 -11.03
C LYS A 2 11.41 13.05 -9.58
N LEU A 3 11.34 11.74 -9.34
CA LEU A 3 11.41 11.10 -8.04
C LEU A 3 12.81 10.49 -7.85
N ASN A 4 13.69 11.25 -7.20
CA ASN A 4 15.05 10.81 -6.90
C ASN A 4 15.22 10.53 -5.41
N PHE A 5 16.12 9.61 -5.07
CA PHE A 5 16.46 9.32 -3.68
C PHE A 5 17.26 10.47 -3.06
N LYS A 6 17.05 10.74 -1.77
CA LYS A 6 17.72 11.87 -1.08
C LYS A 6 19.10 11.54 -0.52
N SER A 7 19.51 10.27 -0.52
CA SER A 7 20.77 9.83 0.11
C SER A 7 21.48 8.72 -0.65
N ASP A 8 22.81 8.68 -0.51
CA ASP A 8 23.63 7.58 -1.04
C ASP A 8 23.25 6.23 -0.42
N ASP A 9 22.86 6.21 0.86
CA ASP A 9 22.41 4.99 1.55
C ASP A 9 21.16 4.41 0.88
N SER A 10 20.20 5.26 0.52
CA SER A 10 19.00 4.87 -0.23
C SER A 10 19.36 4.30 -1.61
N VAL A 11 20.29 4.94 -2.33
CA VAL A 11 20.77 4.45 -3.64
C VAL A 11 21.39 3.05 -3.50
N GLN A 12 22.18 2.82 -2.45
CA GLN A 12 22.76 1.50 -2.19
C GLN A 12 21.71 0.47 -1.74
N ALA A 13 20.72 0.87 -0.95
CA ALA A 13 19.61 0.01 -0.54
C ALA A 13 18.78 -0.44 -1.75
N ALA A 14 18.45 0.48 -2.65
CA ALA A 14 17.76 0.18 -3.91
C ALA A 14 18.54 -0.85 -4.74
N LYS A 15 19.86 -0.69 -4.88
CA LYS A 15 20.74 -1.67 -5.56
C LYS A 15 20.72 -3.05 -4.89
N ARG A 16 20.75 -3.10 -3.55
CA ARG A 16 20.66 -4.37 -2.80
C ARG A 16 19.32 -5.06 -3.05
N LEU A 17 18.22 -4.32 -3.02
CA LEU A 17 16.88 -4.84 -3.26
C LEU A 17 16.71 -5.40 -4.68
N ILE A 18 17.21 -4.68 -5.69
CA ILE A 18 17.27 -5.15 -7.09
C ILE A 18 18.03 -6.47 -7.19
N ILE A 19 19.21 -6.58 -6.56
CA ILE A 19 20.00 -7.82 -6.62
C ILE A 19 19.23 -8.95 -5.94
N LYS A 20 18.70 -8.72 -4.73
CA LYS A 20 17.95 -9.70 -3.95
C LYS A 20 16.74 -10.24 -4.69
N SER A 21 15.93 -9.37 -5.30
CA SER A 21 14.73 -9.79 -6.02
C SER A 21 15.07 -10.62 -7.25
N ASN A 22 16.13 -10.27 -7.98
CA ASN A 22 16.57 -11.01 -9.17
C ASN A 22 17.19 -12.38 -8.87
N ILE A 23 17.83 -12.57 -7.71
CA ILE A 23 18.37 -13.89 -7.30
C ILE A 23 17.36 -14.75 -6.53
N GLY A 24 16.19 -14.20 -6.20
CA GLY A 24 15.15 -14.89 -5.42
C GLY A 24 15.57 -15.19 -3.99
N ASP A 25 16.36 -14.32 -3.36
CA ASP A 25 16.76 -14.51 -1.96
C ASP A 25 15.56 -14.35 -1.03
N LYS A 26 15.17 -15.46 -0.39
CA LYS A 26 14.03 -15.51 0.55
C LYS A 26 14.44 -15.31 2.01
N ASN A 27 15.73 -15.10 2.29
CA ASN A 27 16.22 -14.88 3.66
C ASN A 27 16.02 -13.42 4.08
N GLU A 28 14.77 -13.01 4.16
CA GLU A 28 14.39 -11.71 4.69
C GLU A 28 14.16 -11.83 6.20
N LYS A 29 14.93 -11.07 6.98
CA LYS A 29 14.51 -10.74 8.33
C LYS A 29 13.34 -9.76 8.20
N LEU A 30 12.13 -10.27 8.36
CA LEU A 30 10.92 -9.47 8.38
C LEU A 30 10.63 -9.03 9.82
N HIS A 31 10.26 -7.77 9.95
CA HIS A 31 9.71 -7.26 11.19
C HIS A 31 8.26 -7.73 11.34
N SER A 32 7.74 -7.69 12.57
CA SER A 32 6.35 -8.06 12.83
C SER A 32 5.39 -6.91 12.47
N LEU A 33 4.14 -7.28 12.21
CA LEU A 33 3.09 -6.31 11.90
C LEU A 33 2.87 -5.25 13.02
N PRO A 34 2.85 -5.62 14.32
CA PRO A 34 2.75 -4.62 15.39
C PRO A 34 3.94 -3.66 15.44
N GLU A 35 5.17 -4.13 15.21
CA GLU A 35 6.37 -3.27 15.14
C GLU A 35 6.25 -2.28 13.97
N ALA A 36 5.72 -2.74 12.82
CA ALA A 36 5.50 -1.90 11.64
C ALA A 36 4.45 -0.83 11.90
N PHE A 37 3.36 -1.19 12.58
CA PHE A 37 2.35 -0.23 12.99
C PHE A 37 2.91 0.82 13.95
N MET A 38 3.77 0.42 14.88
CA MET A 38 4.41 1.37 15.81
C MET A 38 5.22 2.43 15.07
N ILE A 39 6.04 2.06 14.08
CA ILE A 39 6.82 3.06 13.35
C ILE A 39 5.94 3.99 12.52
N LEU A 40 4.78 3.48 12.02
CA LEU A 40 3.80 4.27 11.28
C LEU A 40 3.22 5.40 12.14
N ILE A 41 2.88 5.11 13.40
CA ILE A 41 2.21 6.07 14.30
C ILE A 41 3.16 6.86 15.21
N ARG A 42 4.41 6.42 15.38
CA ARG A 42 5.40 7.13 16.21
C ARG A 42 5.65 8.53 15.63
N GLY A 43 5.67 9.54 16.51
CA GLY A 43 5.80 10.95 16.17
C GLY A 43 4.58 11.54 15.48
N VAL A 44 3.42 10.87 15.46
CA VAL A 44 2.14 11.47 15.06
C VAL A 44 1.55 12.18 16.28
N GLY A 45 1.12 13.43 16.12
CA GLY A 45 0.59 14.24 17.22
C GLY A 45 -0.65 13.63 17.86
N LYS A 46 -0.79 13.81 19.17
CA LYS A 46 -1.87 13.23 20.00
C LYS A 46 -3.26 13.54 19.46
N GLU A 47 -3.47 14.73 18.90
CA GLU A 47 -4.73 15.16 18.29
C GLU A 47 -5.17 14.28 17.12
N ASN A 48 -4.22 13.59 16.47
CA ASN A 48 -4.49 12.66 15.36
C ASN A 48 -4.57 11.19 15.82
N LEU A 49 -4.39 10.92 17.13
CA LEU A 49 -4.43 9.59 17.74
C LEU A 49 -5.42 9.51 18.93
N ASP A 50 -6.27 10.52 19.14
CA ASP A 50 -7.08 10.63 20.36
C ASP A 50 -8.11 9.49 20.51
N ASN A 51 -8.68 8.98 19.40
CA ASN A 51 -9.56 7.81 19.45
C ASN A 51 -8.78 6.55 19.83
N LEU A 52 -7.57 6.36 19.29
CA LEU A 52 -6.70 5.24 19.65
C LEU A 52 -6.31 5.30 21.13
N CYS A 53 -5.94 6.47 21.64
CA CYS A 53 -5.61 6.67 23.05
C CYS A 53 -6.81 6.34 23.96
N LYS A 54 -8.02 6.79 23.59
CA LYS A 54 -9.26 6.44 24.31
C LYS A 54 -9.53 4.93 24.30
N GLU A 55 -9.35 4.27 23.16
CA GLU A 55 -9.52 2.82 23.06
C GLU A 55 -8.51 2.08 23.95
N LEU A 56 -7.26 2.56 24.02
CA LEU A 56 -6.23 2.01 24.90
C LEU A 56 -6.60 2.10 26.38
N THR A 57 -7.30 3.15 26.83
CA THR A 57 -7.77 3.22 28.23
C THR A 57 -8.77 2.13 28.58
N THR A 58 -9.41 1.48 27.60
CA THR A 58 -10.29 0.32 27.86
C THR A 58 -9.47 -0.94 28.17
N TYR A 59 -8.25 -1.04 27.61
CA TYR A 59 -7.32 -2.14 27.88
C TYR A 59 -6.43 -1.89 29.10
N TYR A 60 -6.05 -0.63 29.33
CA TYR A 60 -5.26 -0.17 30.47
C TYR A 60 -6.04 0.87 31.28
N PRO A 61 -7.07 0.46 32.04
CA PRO A 61 -7.98 1.37 32.76
C PRO A 61 -7.30 2.20 33.85
N GLU A 62 -6.10 1.82 34.28
CA GLU A 62 -5.27 2.56 35.21
C GLU A 62 -4.53 3.74 34.58
N LEU A 63 -4.45 3.80 33.26
CA LEU A 63 -3.73 4.85 32.53
C LEU A 63 -4.65 5.99 32.11
N THR A 64 -4.12 7.19 32.14
CA THR A 64 -4.71 8.37 31.52
C THR A 64 -4.54 8.34 30.00
N GLU A 65 -5.33 9.13 29.26
CA GLU A 65 -5.14 9.28 27.80
C GLU A 65 -3.73 9.81 27.42
N GLU A 66 -3.09 10.58 28.31
CA GLU A 66 -1.71 11.04 28.11
C GLU A 66 -0.71 9.89 28.23
N GLU A 67 -0.87 9.03 29.23
CA GLU A 67 -0.03 7.85 29.39
C GLU A 67 -0.26 6.84 28.26
N CYS A 68 -1.51 6.66 27.79
CA CYS A 68 -1.80 5.88 26.60
C CYS A 68 -1.16 6.47 25.34
N TYR A 69 -1.14 7.80 25.20
CA TYR A 69 -0.40 8.45 24.11
C TYR A 69 1.10 8.12 24.19
N ASN A 70 1.72 8.19 25.37
CA ASN A 70 3.13 7.82 25.54
C ASN A 70 3.41 6.37 25.11
N LEU A 71 2.48 5.43 25.38
CA LEU A 71 2.59 4.05 24.87
C LEU A 71 2.65 4.01 23.33
N THR A 72 1.83 4.81 22.63
CA THR A 72 1.88 4.90 21.15
C THR A 72 3.19 5.46 20.61
N GLN A 73 3.97 6.17 21.45
CA GLN A 73 5.29 6.67 21.11
C GLN A 73 6.41 5.66 21.44
N GLY A 74 6.08 4.54 22.09
CA GLY A 74 7.05 3.55 22.57
C GLY A 74 7.66 3.91 23.93
N GLU A 75 6.95 4.71 24.73
CA GLU A 75 7.41 5.22 26.02
C GLU A 75 6.56 4.65 27.17
N GLY A 76 7.10 4.76 28.39
CA GLY A 76 6.40 4.38 29.62
C GLY A 76 6.76 2.98 30.12
N GLN A 77 6.63 2.79 31.44
CA GLN A 77 7.12 1.59 32.12
C GLN A 77 6.49 0.29 31.62
N ILE A 78 5.21 0.32 31.23
CA ILE A 78 4.49 -0.85 30.71
C ILE A 78 5.07 -1.26 29.35
N PHE A 79 5.36 -0.28 28.48
CA PHE A 79 6.01 -0.53 27.18
C PHE A 79 7.43 -1.09 27.38
N GLU A 80 8.24 -0.47 28.24
CA GLU A 80 9.62 -0.93 28.52
C GLU A 80 9.66 -2.37 29.05
N ASN A 81 8.71 -2.73 29.90
CA ASN A 81 8.65 -4.06 30.50
C ASN A 81 8.19 -5.14 29.51
N ASN A 82 7.26 -4.82 28.60
CA ASN A 82 6.63 -5.80 27.70
C ASN A 82 6.32 -5.22 26.31
N PRO A 83 7.33 -4.76 25.53
CA PRO A 83 7.09 -3.98 24.31
C PRO A 83 6.20 -4.73 23.33
N LYS A 84 6.53 -5.99 23.01
CA LYS A 84 5.75 -6.83 22.08
C LYS A 84 4.28 -6.98 22.47
N VAL A 85 3.97 -7.07 23.76
CA VAL A 85 2.57 -7.21 24.21
C VAL A 85 1.84 -5.89 23.99
N VAL A 86 2.47 -4.77 24.35
CA VAL A 86 1.90 -3.44 24.20
C VAL A 86 1.69 -3.09 22.73
N GLU A 87 2.66 -3.39 21.86
CA GLU A 87 2.55 -3.19 20.41
C GLU A 87 1.35 -3.93 19.82
N ASN A 88 1.14 -5.18 20.23
CA ASN A 88 -0.03 -5.97 19.84
C ASN A 88 -1.34 -5.33 20.34
N VAL A 89 -1.38 -4.87 21.58
CA VAL A 89 -2.56 -4.19 22.15
C VAL A 89 -2.87 -2.91 21.37
N ILE A 90 -1.85 -2.09 21.08
CA ILE A 90 -1.99 -0.86 20.29
C ILE A 90 -2.57 -1.15 18.91
N PHE A 91 -2.04 -2.15 18.19
CA PHE A 91 -2.57 -2.52 16.88
C PHE A 91 -4.00 -3.07 16.96
N ASN A 92 -4.33 -3.84 18.00
CA ASN A 92 -5.70 -4.32 18.22
C ASN A 92 -6.68 -3.18 18.52
N CYS A 93 -6.28 -2.20 19.33
CA CYS A 93 -7.06 -0.99 19.59
C CYS A 93 -7.29 -0.19 18.30
N ALA A 94 -6.29 -0.05 17.44
CA ALA A 94 -6.44 0.61 16.14
C ALA A 94 -7.49 -0.09 15.27
N ASN A 95 -7.45 -1.43 15.19
CA ASN A 95 -8.48 -2.20 14.49
C ASN A 95 -9.87 -2.05 15.14
N SER A 96 -9.96 -1.96 16.48
CA SER A 96 -11.21 -1.69 17.20
C SER A 96 -11.80 -0.34 16.82
N CYS A 97 -10.99 0.73 16.76
CA CYS A 97 -11.45 2.06 16.31
C CYS A 97 -12.12 1.98 14.92
N LEU A 98 -11.46 1.32 13.97
CA LEU A 98 -12.01 1.15 12.62
C LEU A 98 -13.30 0.32 12.59
N SER A 99 -13.39 -0.72 13.43
CA SER A 99 -14.62 -1.52 13.55
C SER A 99 -15.81 -0.72 14.07
N GLN A 100 -15.55 0.36 14.82
CA GLN A 100 -16.54 1.31 15.31
C GLN A 100 -16.80 2.47 14.34
N GLY A 101 -16.18 2.46 13.16
CA GLY A 101 -16.29 3.54 12.16
C GLY A 101 -15.53 4.82 12.53
N LYS A 102 -14.48 4.72 13.35
CA LYS A 102 -13.66 5.85 13.80
C LYS A 102 -12.25 5.78 13.23
N HIS A 103 -11.73 6.91 12.72
CA HIS A 103 -10.30 7.04 12.44
C HIS A 103 -9.47 7.05 13.74
N MET A 104 -8.13 7.01 13.63
CA MET A 104 -7.26 6.96 14.83
C MET A 104 -7.39 8.22 15.69
N GLY A 105 -7.73 9.35 15.08
CA GLY A 105 -8.12 10.56 15.79
C GLY A 105 -9.16 11.39 15.05
N ASN A 106 -9.64 12.43 15.72
CA ASN A 106 -10.74 13.28 15.26
C ASN A 106 -10.26 14.62 14.68
N ASN A 107 -8.94 14.88 14.66
CA ASN A 107 -8.44 16.13 14.12
C ASN A 107 -8.72 16.25 12.61
N GLU A 108 -9.34 17.35 12.23
CA GLU A 108 -9.76 17.64 10.86
C GLU A 108 -9.18 18.98 10.40
N ILE A 109 -8.84 19.02 9.11
CA ILE A 109 -8.37 20.24 8.42
C ILE A 109 -9.29 20.56 7.25
N ALA A 110 -9.01 21.65 6.54
CA ALA A 110 -9.78 22.10 5.37
C ALA A 110 -11.29 22.22 5.67
N GLY A 111 -11.64 22.78 6.83
CA GLY A 111 -13.02 23.00 7.25
C GLY A 111 -13.81 21.73 7.55
N GLY A 112 -13.15 20.65 8.01
CA GLY A 112 -13.80 19.40 8.38
C GLY A 112 -13.86 18.36 7.26
N THR A 113 -13.23 18.62 6.11
CA THR A 113 -13.32 17.75 4.93
C THR A 113 -12.22 16.69 4.88
N ILE A 114 -11.13 16.88 5.62
CA ILE A 114 -9.98 15.98 5.65
C ILE A 114 -9.68 15.61 7.10
N ASN A 115 -9.87 14.35 7.46
CA ASN A 115 -9.36 13.80 8.70
C ASN A 115 -7.85 13.53 8.56
N THR A 116 -7.07 14.05 9.49
CA THR A 116 -5.59 14.00 9.49
C THR A 116 -5.01 12.61 9.77
N SER A 117 -5.83 11.69 10.29
CA SER A 117 -5.46 10.30 10.53
C SER A 117 -6.03 9.31 9.49
N SER A 118 -6.73 9.82 8.47
CA SER A 118 -7.34 9.02 7.39
C SER A 118 -6.35 8.11 6.66
N TRP A 119 -5.12 8.58 6.44
CA TRP A 119 -4.06 7.79 5.79
C TRP A 119 -3.57 6.61 6.66
N ILE A 120 -3.64 6.72 7.99
CA ILE A 120 -3.38 5.60 8.90
C ILE A 120 -4.53 4.58 8.79
N SER A 121 -5.78 5.05 8.77
CA SER A 121 -6.94 4.19 8.56
C SER A 121 -6.87 3.43 7.23
N HIS A 122 -6.50 4.12 6.14
CA HIS A 122 -6.24 3.51 4.84
C HIS A 122 -5.22 2.38 4.94
N SER A 123 -4.06 2.64 5.54
CA SER A 123 -2.98 1.66 5.69
C SER A 123 -3.43 0.42 6.48
N ILE A 124 -4.26 0.58 7.52
CA ILE A 124 -4.79 -0.56 8.29
C ILE A 124 -5.81 -1.36 7.48
N TYR A 125 -6.74 -0.70 6.78
CA TYR A 125 -7.71 -1.40 5.92
C TYR A 125 -6.99 -2.13 4.78
N GLU A 126 -5.97 -1.52 4.19
CA GLU A 126 -5.14 -2.15 3.19
C GLU A 126 -4.43 -3.39 3.73
N ALA A 127 -3.82 -3.31 4.92
CA ALA A 127 -3.24 -4.47 5.58
C ALA A 127 -4.26 -5.60 5.77
N GLN A 128 -5.51 -5.30 6.13
CA GLN A 128 -6.57 -6.31 6.19
C GLN A 128 -6.85 -6.95 4.82
N VAL A 129 -6.88 -6.16 3.74
CA VAL A 129 -7.07 -6.69 2.38
C VAL A 129 -5.89 -7.57 1.99
N ALA A 130 -4.66 -7.06 2.11
CA ALA A 130 -3.43 -7.75 1.76
C ALA A 130 -3.29 -9.09 2.49
N GLY A 131 -3.57 -9.11 3.80
CA GLY A 131 -3.55 -10.34 4.58
C GLY A 131 -4.60 -11.38 4.14
N THR A 132 -5.77 -10.93 3.71
CA THR A 132 -6.83 -11.81 3.18
C THR A 132 -6.45 -12.37 1.80
N LEU A 133 -5.87 -11.55 0.92
CA LEU A 133 -5.38 -12.00 -0.39
C LEU A 133 -4.22 -12.98 -0.24
N ALA A 134 -3.28 -12.72 0.68
CA ALA A 134 -2.22 -13.67 1.01
C ALA A 134 -2.78 -15.01 1.52
N GLN A 135 -3.80 -14.98 2.39
CA GLN A 135 -4.49 -16.19 2.86
C GLN A 135 -5.16 -16.94 1.71
N MET A 136 -5.83 -16.24 0.80
CA MET A 136 -6.46 -16.81 -0.40
C MET A 136 -5.43 -17.55 -1.29
N LEU A 137 -4.20 -17.08 -1.31
CA LEU A 137 -3.09 -17.64 -2.10
C LEU A 137 -2.25 -18.68 -1.33
N GLY A 138 -2.54 -18.93 -0.04
CA GLY A 138 -1.72 -19.81 0.80
C GLY A 138 -0.32 -19.25 1.12
N LEU A 139 -0.20 -17.92 1.16
CA LEU A 139 1.04 -17.18 1.44
C LEU A 139 1.11 -16.76 2.93
N ASN A 140 2.28 -16.27 3.35
CA ASN A 140 2.44 -15.68 4.69
C ASN A 140 1.60 -14.39 4.80
N LYS A 141 0.52 -14.47 5.59
CA LYS A 141 -0.39 -13.36 5.88
C LYS A 141 0.31 -12.18 6.56
N GLU A 142 1.12 -12.42 7.59
CA GLU A 142 1.78 -11.36 8.34
C GLU A 142 2.76 -10.56 7.48
N ARG A 143 3.48 -11.22 6.57
CA ARG A 143 4.34 -10.54 5.57
C ARG A 143 3.53 -9.55 4.72
N ALA A 144 2.40 -9.99 4.16
CA ALA A 144 1.56 -9.14 3.31
C ALA A 144 0.99 -7.94 4.10
N MET A 145 0.54 -8.17 5.34
CA MET A 145 0.03 -7.11 6.20
C MET A 145 1.12 -6.10 6.56
N THR A 146 2.34 -6.57 6.83
CA THR A 146 3.50 -5.73 7.21
C THR A 146 3.98 -4.86 6.04
N LEU A 147 3.93 -5.37 4.82
CA LEU A 147 4.25 -4.56 3.64
C LEU A 147 3.17 -3.50 3.40
N ALA A 148 1.89 -3.88 3.47
CA ALA A 148 0.76 -2.98 3.24
C ALA A 148 0.68 -1.85 4.27
N ILE A 149 0.90 -2.14 5.56
CA ILE A 149 0.84 -1.10 6.61
C ILE A 149 1.90 0.00 6.41
N LEU A 150 2.97 -0.26 5.65
CA LEU A 150 4.07 0.67 5.39
C LEU A 150 4.12 1.20 3.95
N HIS A 151 3.23 0.78 3.04
CA HIS A 151 3.31 1.19 1.62
C HIS A 151 3.30 2.72 1.45
N ASP A 152 2.48 3.41 2.26
CA ASP A 152 2.28 4.85 2.21
C ASP A 152 3.08 5.57 3.29
N PHE A 153 4.14 4.98 3.86
CA PHE A 153 4.88 5.53 5.01
C PHE A 153 5.32 6.99 4.81
N GLY A 154 5.63 7.39 3.57
CA GLY A 154 5.99 8.77 3.24
C GLY A 154 4.89 9.81 3.52
N ARG A 155 3.63 9.40 3.65
CA ARG A 155 2.48 10.26 4.02
C ARG A 155 2.63 10.89 5.39
N LYS A 156 3.47 10.32 6.26
CA LYS A 156 3.86 10.94 7.52
C LYS A 156 4.55 12.31 7.33
N PHE A 157 5.14 12.54 6.17
CA PHE A 157 5.97 13.73 5.89
C PHE A 157 5.42 14.58 4.75
N ILE A 158 4.82 13.95 3.73
CA ILE A 158 4.39 14.65 2.52
C ILE A 158 3.16 13.97 1.86
N HIS A 159 2.21 14.79 1.40
CA HIS A 159 0.96 14.33 0.76
C HIS A 159 0.94 14.47 -0.76
N THR A 160 2.06 14.84 -1.39
CA THR A 160 2.26 14.81 -2.84
C THR A 160 2.80 13.44 -3.29
N PHE A 161 3.09 13.25 -4.58
CA PHE A 161 3.51 11.95 -5.11
C PHE A 161 4.92 11.54 -4.64
N GLU A 162 5.74 12.48 -4.19
CA GLU A 162 7.05 12.29 -3.54
C GLU A 162 7.01 11.41 -2.28
N HIS A 163 5.83 11.12 -1.73
CA HIS A 163 5.70 10.19 -0.60
C HIS A 163 6.33 8.83 -0.89
N VAL A 164 6.40 8.37 -2.15
CA VAL A 164 7.04 7.08 -2.49
C VAL A 164 8.54 7.10 -2.18
N THR A 165 9.28 8.11 -2.64
CA THR A 165 10.72 8.21 -2.34
C THR A 165 11.00 8.68 -0.93
N GLN A 166 10.16 9.57 -0.38
CA GLN A 166 10.27 9.98 1.01
C GLN A 166 10.03 8.80 1.96
N GLY A 167 9.06 7.93 1.67
CA GLY A 167 8.80 6.72 2.45
C GLY A 167 9.98 5.76 2.39
N PHE A 168 10.49 5.51 1.18
CA PHE A 168 11.66 4.67 0.95
C PHE A 168 12.88 5.15 1.76
N ASP A 169 13.22 6.43 1.61
CA ASP A 169 14.39 7.03 2.27
C ASP A 169 14.30 6.93 3.80
N GLU A 170 13.12 7.15 4.38
CA GLU A 170 12.95 7.10 5.84
C GLU A 170 12.93 5.66 6.37
N LEU A 171 12.32 4.71 5.67
CA LEU A 171 12.35 3.30 6.07
C LEU A 171 13.75 2.71 6.00
N VAL A 172 14.54 3.05 4.98
CA VAL A 172 15.95 2.66 4.88
C VAL A 172 16.75 3.17 6.08
N LYS A 173 16.59 4.45 6.46
CA LYS A 173 17.25 5.02 7.65
C LYS A 173 16.88 4.31 8.94
N LEU A 174 15.64 3.82 9.05
CA LEU A 174 15.16 3.07 10.21
C LEU A 174 15.59 1.59 10.23
N GLY A 175 16.23 1.10 9.16
CA GLY A 175 16.65 -0.31 9.03
C GLY A 175 15.57 -1.25 8.48
N TRP A 176 14.51 -0.70 7.88
CA TRP A 176 13.37 -1.42 7.30
C TRP A 176 13.53 -1.57 5.78
N GLU A 177 14.72 -1.95 5.33
CA GLU A 177 15.07 -1.95 3.90
C GLU A 177 14.19 -2.88 3.06
N ASN A 178 13.81 -4.06 3.58
CA ASN A 178 13.00 -5.02 2.82
C ASN A 178 11.57 -4.47 2.63
N GLU A 179 11.00 -3.89 3.68
CA GLU A 179 9.68 -3.28 3.66
C GLU A 179 9.64 -1.97 2.87
N ALA A 180 10.77 -1.25 2.78
CA ALA A 180 10.88 0.00 2.03
C ALA A 180 10.51 -0.17 0.54
N ALA A 181 10.77 -1.33 -0.06
CA ALA A 181 10.42 -1.60 -1.46
C ALA A 181 8.92 -1.39 -1.73
N ALA A 182 8.05 -1.71 -0.78
CA ALA A 182 6.60 -1.52 -0.90
C ALA A 182 6.21 -0.06 -1.19
N THR A 183 6.97 0.90 -0.65
CA THR A 183 6.75 2.32 -0.91
C THR A 183 7.03 2.72 -2.36
N LEU A 184 7.90 1.98 -3.04
CA LEU A 184 8.24 2.20 -4.44
C LEU A 184 7.36 1.40 -5.39
N THR A 185 6.79 0.26 -4.99
CA THR A 185 6.08 -0.66 -5.90
C THR A 185 4.55 -0.54 -5.87
N HIS A 186 3.95 -0.11 -4.75
CA HIS A 186 2.49 -0.18 -4.54
C HIS A 186 1.63 0.55 -5.58
N SER A 187 2.12 1.65 -6.16
CA SER A 187 1.39 2.44 -7.16
C SER A 187 1.65 2.00 -8.61
N PHE A 188 2.61 1.10 -8.84
CA PHE A 188 3.15 0.79 -10.16
C PHE A 188 3.00 -0.68 -10.49
N ILE A 189 2.11 -0.98 -11.44
CA ILE A 189 1.88 -2.35 -11.88
C ILE A 189 3.01 -2.80 -12.82
N ASN A 190 3.49 -4.04 -12.65
CA ASN A 190 4.51 -4.68 -13.50
C ASN A 190 5.87 -3.96 -13.59
N GLY A 191 6.25 -3.17 -12.58
CA GLY A 191 7.52 -2.44 -12.63
C GLY A 191 7.58 -1.38 -13.75
N GLY A 192 6.44 -0.94 -14.27
CA GLY A 192 6.34 0.18 -15.19
C GLY A 192 6.03 1.48 -14.47
N ARG A 193 6.42 2.63 -15.02
CA ARG A 193 6.09 3.97 -14.48
C ARG A 193 4.62 4.38 -14.74
N CYS A 194 3.70 3.41 -14.81
CA CYS A 194 2.28 3.64 -15.03
C CYS A 194 1.49 3.46 -13.74
N ALA A 195 0.87 4.54 -13.27
CA ALA A 195 -0.06 4.53 -12.13
C ALA A 195 -1.50 4.81 -12.61
N ASN A 196 -2.50 4.51 -11.76
CA ASN A 196 -3.93 4.53 -12.13
C ASN A 196 -4.41 5.87 -12.74
N CYS A 197 -4.18 6.98 -12.03
CA CYS A 197 -4.73 8.30 -12.38
C CYS A 197 -3.67 9.40 -12.41
N ASP A 198 -2.39 9.05 -12.35
CA ASP A 198 -1.30 10.02 -12.46
C ASP A 198 -0.87 10.14 -13.93
N PRO A 199 -0.49 11.35 -14.39
CA PRO A 199 -0.02 11.54 -15.76
C PRO A 199 1.25 10.70 -16.00
N ALA A 200 1.45 10.29 -17.25
CA ALA A 200 2.74 9.72 -17.67
C ALA A 200 3.85 10.72 -17.32
N GLU A 201 5.00 10.17 -16.96
CA GLU A 201 6.22 10.96 -16.94
C GLU A 201 6.58 11.42 -18.36
N GLU A 202 7.27 12.54 -18.48
CA GLU A 202 7.79 13.01 -19.75
C GLU A 202 8.67 11.92 -20.38
N GLY A 203 8.46 11.66 -21.67
CA GLY A 203 9.13 10.57 -22.40
C GLY A 203 8.55 9.16 -22.15
N PHE A 204 7.66 8.94 -21.17
CA PHE A 204 6.95 7.66 -21.02
C PHE A 204 5.72 7.61 -21.92
N TYR A 205 5.54 6.50 -22.64
CA TYR A 205 4.38 6.29 -23.50
C TYR A 205 4.04 4.80 -23.67
N ILE A 206 2.81 4.53 -24.10
CA ILE A 206 2.38 3.21 -24.53
C ILE A 206 2.48 3.15 -26.06
N ASP A 207 3.26 2.21 -26.59
CA ASP A 207 3.46 2.04 -28.03
C ASP A 207 2.25 1.41 -28.75
N GLU A 208 2.32 1.29 -30.07
CA GLU A 208 1.25 0.70 -30.89
C GLU A 208 1.00 -0.80 -30.59
N GLN A 209 1.94 -1.46 -29.90
CA GLN A 209 1.83 -2.84 -29.45
C GLN A 209 1.27 -2.94 -28.01
N GLY A 210 0.87 -1.82 -27.42
CA GLY A 210 0.33 -1.77 -26.06
C GLY A 210 1.39 -1.95 -24.98
N GLN A 211 2.67 -1.74 -25.30
CA GLN A 211 3.78 -1.93 -24.37
C GLN A 211 4.25 -0.59 -23.79
N PRO A 212 4.60 -0.55 -22.49
CA PRO A 212 5.20 0.63 -21.88
C PRO A 212 6.60 0.85 -22.46
N LYS A 213 6.87 2.08 -22.90
CA LYS A 213 8.13 2.52 -23.51
C LYS A 213 8.58 3.84 -22.93
N TRP A 214 9.87 4.10 -23.14
CA TRP A 214 10.50 5.38 -22.89
C TRP A 214 11.09 5.90 -24.20
N GLU A 215 11.01 7.20 -24.40
CA GLU A 215 11.75 7.88 -25.46
C GLU A 215 13.26 7.61 -25.33
N HIS A 216 13.93 7.55 -26.48
CA HIS A 216 15.36 7.26 -26.52
C HIS A 216 16.14 8.39 -25.82
N GLU A 217 17.11 8.03 -24.97
CA GLU A 217 17.92 8.96 -24.16
C GLU A 217 17.18 9.74 -23.06
N GLU A 218 15.95 9.35 -22.70
CA GLU A 218 15.23 10.01 -21.60
C GLU A 218 15.99 9.91 -20.26
N ASP A 219 16.05 11.02 -19.52
CA ASP A 219 16.70 11.07 -18.21
C ASP A 219 15.74 10.59 -17.12
N LYS A 220 15.62 9.27 -17.00
CA LYS A 220 14.75 8.59 -16.03
C LYS A 220 15.12 8.95 -14.59
N ASP A 221 14.10 9.16 -13.75
CA ASP A 221 14.29 9.31 -12.30
C ASP A 221 14.72 7.98 -11.64
N ASP A 222 15.11 8.04 -10.36
CA ASP A 222 15.57 6.85 -9.65
C ASP A 222 14.47 5.80 -9.45
N VAL A 223 13.21 6.23 -9.32
CA VAL A 223 12.07 5.30 -9.20
C VAL A 223 11.87 4.52 -10.51
N ALA A 224 11.87 5.18 -11.66
CA ALA A 224 11.78 4.53 -12.96
C ALA A 224 12.92 3.52 -13.16
N LYS A 225 14.16 3.89 -12.81
CA LYS A 225 15.32 2.97 -12.87
C LYS A 225 15.15 1.78 -11.92
N PHE A 226 14.63 2.00 -10.71
CA PHE A 226 14.38 0.93 -9.76
C PHE A 226 13.33 -0.04 -10.29
N LEU A 227 12.18 0.47 -10.73
CA LEU A 227 11.06 -0.32 -11.22
C LEU A 227 11.42 -1.20 -12.43
N GLU A 228 12.27 -0.70 -13.34
CA GLU A 228 12.73 -1.46 -14.51
C GLU A 228 13.69 -2.61 -14.19
N LEU A 229 14.42 -2.51 -13.08
CA LEU A 229 15.44 -3.47 -12.69
C LEU A 229 14.97 -4.43 -11.57
N TYR A 230 13.94 -4.04 -10.83
CA TYR A 230 13.39 -4.80 -9.72
C TYR A 230 12.40 -5.85 -10.21
N THR A 231 12.63 -7.12 -9.87
CA THR A 231 11.69 -8.20 -10.16
C THR A 231 10.58 -8.22 -9.11
N TYR A 232 9.36 -7.93 -9.53
CA TYR A 232 8.15 -8.00 -8.69
C TYR A 232 7.87 -9.44 -8.26
N ASP A 233 7.44 -9.61 -7.01
CA ASP A 233 6.91 -10.88 -6.51
C ASP A 233 5.38 -10.83 -6.31
N ILE A 234 4.80 -11.95 -5.86
CA ILE A 234 3.36 -12.05 -5.62
C ILE A 234 2.85 -11.13 -4.51
N TYR A 235 3.72 -10.66 -3.60
CA TYR A 235 3.36 -9.69 -2.59
C TYR A 235 3.27 -8.28 -3.16
N ASP A 236 4.11 -7.92 -4.14
CA ASP A 236 3.95 -6.67 -4.88
C ASP A 236 2.59 -6.64 -5.63
N ASP A 237 2.20 -7.75 -6.26
CA ASP A 237 0.87 -7.89 -6.89
C ASP A 237 -0.27 -7.73 -5.86
N ILE A 238 -0.10 -8.29 -4.65
CA ILE A 238 -1.06 -8.12 -3.55
C ILE A 238 -1.16 -6.66 -3.15
N LEU A 239 -0.04 -5.95 -2.99
CA LEU A 239 -0.01 -4.52 -2.63
C LEU A 239 -0.75 -3.67 -3.67
N ASN A 240 -0.46 -3.87 -4.96
CA ASN A 240 -1.12 -3.11 -6.02
C ASN A 240 -2.64 -3.27 -6.00
N ILE A 241 -3.14 -4.49 -5.71
CA ILE A 241 -4.59 -4.74 -5.62
C ILE A 241 -5.16 -4.26 -4.29
N SER A 242 -4.47 -4.45 -3.17
CA SER A 242 -4.98 -4.08 -1.85
C SER A 242 -5.14 -2.58 -1.68
N ASP A 243 -4.19 -1.77 -2.15
CA ASP A 243 -4.27 -0.30 -2.13
C ASP A 243 -5.52 0.20 -2.88
N LEU A 244 -5.84 -0.46 -3.99
CA LEU A 244 -7.02 -0.18 -4.82
C LEU A 244 -8.29 -0.89 -4.33
N MET A 245 -8.31 -1.42 -3.11
CA MET A 245 -9.51 -1.89 -2.42
C MET A 245 -9.71 -1.20 -1.07
N ALA A 246 -8.68 -0.55 -0.54
CA ALA A 246 -8.73 0.13 0.73
C ALA A 246 -9.08 1.62 0.58
N THR A 247 -10.01 2.06 1.42
CA THR A 247 -10.29 3.48 1.67
C THR A 247 -9.94 3.79 3.12
N ASP A 248 -10.03 5.07 3.50
CA ASP A 248 -9.92 5.47 4.90
C ASP A 248 -11.14 5.07 5.76
N LYS A 249 -12.23 4.63 5.13
CA LYS A 249 -13.53 4.32 5.78
C LYS A 249 -13.92 2.85 5.70
N GLY A 250 -13.15 2.03 4.99
CA GLY A 250 -13.48 0.63 4.76
C GLY A 250 -12.89 0.07 3.48
N ILE A 251 -13.34 -1.15 3.18
CA ILE A 251 -12.87 -1.93 2.04
C ILE A 251 -13.98 -1.97 1.00
N VAL A 252 -13.64 -1.60 -0.23
CA VAL A 252 -14.54 -1.51 -1.39
C VAL A 252 -14.03 -2.39 -2.52
N SER A 253 -14.84 -2.56 -3.58
CA SER A 253 -14.37 -3.25 -4.78
C SER A 253 -13.32 -2.42 -5.53
N PRO A 254 -12.44 -3.07 -6.32
CA PRO A 254 -11.48 -2.37 -7.17
C PRO A 254 -12.11 -1.30 -8.08
N ALA A 255 -13.28 -1.58 -8.64
CA ALA A 255 -14.03 -0.65 -9.49
C ALA A 255 -14.48 0.60 -8.72
N GLU A 256 -15.10 0.42 -7.54
CA GLU A 256 -15.53 1.55 -6.71
C GLU A 256 -14.36 2.44 -6.32
N ARG A 257 -13.20 1.86 -5.96
CA ARG A 257 -12.02 2.64 -5.58
C ARG A 257 -11.42 3.40 -6.76
N VAL A 258 -11.30 2.76 -7.92
CA VAL A 258 -10.76 3.40 -9.12
C VAL A 258 -11.67 4.54 -9.61
N GLU A 259 -12.99 4.38 -9.50
CA GLU A 259 -13.96 5.46 -9.79
C GLU A 259 -13.83 6.61 -8.80
N ASP A 260 -13.76 6.33 -7.50
CA ASP A 260 -13.56 7.34 -6.46
C ASP A 260 -12.28 8.16 -6.69
N ILE A 261 -11.16 7.52 -7.04
CA ILE A 261 -9.90 8.22 -7.36
C ILE A 261 -10.06 9.08 -8.63
N ALA A 262 -10.77 8.58 -9.65
CA ALA A 262 -11.01 9.31 -10.89
C ALA A 262 -11.92 10.53 -10.73
N THR A 263 -12.71 10.64 -9.65
CA THR A 263 -13.46 11.87 -9.35
C THR A 263 -12.56 13.03 -8.90
N ARG A 264 -11.34 12.72 -8.45
CA ARG A 264 -10.40 13.68 -7.82
C ARG A 264 -9.19 14.00 -8.70
N LYS A 265 -8.95 13.21 -9.75
CA LYS A 265 -7.82 13.34 -10.68
C LYS A 265 -8.32 13.26 -12.12
N THR A 266 -7.63 13.92 -13.06
CA THR A 266 -7.91 13.78 -14.49
C THR A 266 -7.00 12.70 -15.07
N PRO A 267 -7.52 11.49 -15.38
CA PRO A 267 -6.67 10.43 -15.90
C PRO A 267 -6.25 10.69 -17.35
N ASP A 268 -5.01 10.34 -17.69
CA ASP A 268 -4.59 10.22 -19.08
C ASP A 268 -5.25 8.95 -19.69
N PRO A 269 -6.07 9.08 -20.76
CA PRO A 269 -6.79 7.95 -21.34
C PRO A 269 -5.90 6.77 -21.73
N LYS A 270 -4.70 7.02 -22.29
CA LYS A 270 -3.83 5.94 -22.77
C LYS A 270 -3.21 5.16 -21.60
N ASN A 271 -2.68 5.88 -20.61
CA ASN A 271 -2.16 5.23 -19.40
C ASN A 271 -3.26 4.54 -18.63
N ARG A 272 -4.45 5.14 -18.58
CA ARG A 272 -5.61 4.53 -17.92
C ARG A 272 -5.99 3.20 -18.56
N ASN A 273 -6.06 3.12 -19.89
CA ASN A 273 -6.39 1.87 -20.56
C ASN A 273 -5.34 0.78 -20.31
N TYR A 274 -4.06 1.13 -20.44
CA TYR A 274 -2.97 0.20 -20.12
C TYR A 274 -3.06 -0.26 -18.66
N PHE A 275 -3.18 0.67 -17.73
CA PHE A 275 -3.30 0.40 -16.31
C PHE A 275 -4.49 -0.54 -16.02
N LEU A 276 -5.67 -0.24 -16.54
CA LEU A 276 -6.86 -1.05 -16.31
C LEU A 276 -6.71 -2.45 -16.90
N SER A 277 -6.14 -2.59 -18.10
CA SER A 277 -5.88 -3.90 -18.71
C SER A 277 -4.91 -4.73 -17.86
N GLU A 278 -3.81 -4.15 -17.40
CA GLU A 278 -2.86 -4.85 -16.52
C GLU A 278 -3.47 -5.16 -15.16
N PHE A 279 -4.29 -4.26 -14.62
CA PHE A 279 -4.96 -4.48 -13.34
C PHE A 279 -6.01 -5.61 -13.43
N ILE A 280 -6.74 -5.70 -14.55
CA ILE A 280 -7.61 -6.86 -14.86
C ILE A 280 -6.77 -8.14 -14.89
N ASN A 281 -5.63 -8.12 -15.58
CA ASN A 281 -4.74 -9.27 -15.70
C ASN A 281 -4.27 -9.73 -14.31
N LYS A 282 -3.83 -8.83 -13.44
CA LYS A 282 -3.41 -9.15 -12.06
C LYS A 282 -4.51 -9.77 -11.23
N MET A 283 -5.71 -9.20 -11.26
CA MET A 283 -6.86 -9.79 -10.56
C MET A 283 -7.18 -11.20 -11.06
N ARG A 284 -7.18 -11.41 -12.39
CA ARG A 284 -7.44 -12.72 -13.01
C ARG A 284 -6.35 -13.73 -12.70
N GLU A 285 -5.08 -13.36 -12.79
CA GLU A 285 -3.94 -14.22 -12.43
C GLU A 285 -4.01 -14.64 -10.97
N MET A 286 -4.36 -13.72 -10.07
CA MET A 286 -4.49 -14.01 -8.65
C MET A 286 -5.64 -14.99 -8.37
N LEU A 287 -6.81 -14.81 -9.01
CA LEU A 287 -7.92 -15.76 -8.90
C LEU A 287 -7.55 -17.12 -9.50
N ALA A 288 -6.88 -17.15 -10.65
CA ALA A 288 -6.42 -18.38 -11.30
C ALA A 288 -5.48 -19.16 -10.37
N LYS A 289 -4.51 -18.48 -9.74
CA LYS A 289 -3.62 -19.05 -8.72
C LYS A 289 -4.39 -19.57 -7.50
N ALA A 290 -5.31 -18.78 -6.95
CA ALA A 290 -6.10 -19.14 -5.78
C ALA A 290 -6.98 -20.37 -5.99
N TYR A 291 -7.65 -20.46 -7.14
CA TYR A 291 -8.56 -21.55 -7.48
C TYR A 291 -7.91 -22.69 -8.28
N LYS A 292 -6.59 -22.64 -8.50
CA LYS A 292 -5.83 -23.63 -9.29
C LYS A 292 -6.41 -23.84 -10.69
N ASN A 293 -6.89 -22.75 -11.31
CA ASN A 293 -7.35 -22.74 -12.69
C ASN A 293 -6.18 -22.33 -13.60
N ASN A 294 -5.96 -23.10 -14.68
CA ASN A 294 -4.88 -22.82 -15.63
C ASN A 294 -5.36 -22.02 -16.86
N GLU A 295 -6.66 -21.72 -16.96
CA GLU A 295 -7.20 -20.89 -18.04
C GLU A 295 -7.03 -19.41 -17.70
N PHE A 296 -6.14 -18.74 -18.43
CA PHE A 296 -5.90 -17.31 -18.33
C PHE A 296 -5.82 -16.72 -19.74
N ASN A 297 -6.75 -15.81 -20.04
CA ASN A 297 -6.73 -15.01 -21.26
C ASN A 297 -6.42 -13.55 -20.86
N PRO A 298 -5.20 -13.05 -21.14
CA PRO A 298 -4.85 -11.68 -20.82
C PRO A 298 -5.70 -10.70 -21.63
N VAL A 299 -6.05 -9.59 -21.00
CA VAL A 299 -6.66 -8.43 -21.61
C VAL A 299 -5.57 -7.58 -22.24
N ASP A 300 -5.79 -7.20 -23.49
CA ASP A 300 -4.89 -6.36 -24.28
C ASP A 300 -5.27 -4.88 -24.11
N ALA A 301 -4.27 -4.01 -23.90
CA ALA A 301 -4.46 -2.56 -23.77
C ALA A 301 -4.99 -1.88 -25.05
N ARG A 302 -5.01 -2.58 -26.19
CA ARG A 302 -5.51 -2.08 -27.49
C ARG A 302 -7.01 -2.25 -27.70
N LEU A 303 -7.72 -2.89 -26.78
CA LEU A 303 -9.19 -2.92 -26.78
C LEU A 303 -9.76 -1.51 -26.65
N SER A 304 -11.02 -1.32 -27.07
CA SER A 304 -11.68 -0.03 -26.89
C SER A 304 -11.92 0.29 -25.41
N ASP A 305 -11.98 1.58 -25.07
CA ASP A 305 -12.24 2.05 -23.71
C ASP A 305 -13.49 1.41 -23.09
N GLU A 306 -14.55 1.22 -23.89
CA GLU A 306 -15.80 0.60 -23.44
C GLU A 306 -15.63 -0.90 -23.15
N GLU A 307 -14.88 -1.62 -23.99
CA GLU A 307 -14.56 -3.03 -23.74
C GLU A 307 -13.73 -3.21 -22.47
N ILE A 308 -12.68 -2.40 -22.29
CA ILE A 308 -11.83 -2.44 -21.08
C ILE A 308 -12.66 -2.12 -19.85
N LYS A 309 -13.54 -1.11 -19.91
CA LYS A 309 -14.41 -0.72 -18.80
C LYS A 309 -15.37 -1.84 -18.40
N VAL A 310 -16.03 -2.48 -19.37
CA VAL A 310 -16.93 -3.62 -19.10
C VAL A 310 -16.16 -4.78 -18.46
N LEU A 311 -15.01 -5.15 -19.04
CA LEU A 311 -14.17 -6.22 -18.49
C LEU A 311 -13.65 -5.91 -17.09
N PHE A 312 -13.30 -4.64 -16.82
CA PHE A 312 -12.86 -4.19 -15.51
C PHE A 312 -13.97 -4.32 -14.46
N GLN A 313 -15.19 -3.86 -14.78
CA GLN A 313 -16.34 -3.96 -13.88
C GLN A 313 -16.68 -5.42 -13.55
N GLU A 314 -16.72 -6.29 -14.57
CA GLU A 314 -16.98 -7.71 -14.37
C GLU A 314 -15.91 -8.40 -13.53
N THR A 315 -14.63 -8.15 -13.86
CA THR A 315 -13.50 -8.75 -13.15
C THR A 315 -13.44 -8.25 -11.70
N SER A 316 -13.61 -6.95 -11.48
CA SER A 316 -13.67 -6.32 -10.14
C SER A 316 -14.75 -6.97 -9.27
N ARG A 317 -15.96 -7.14 -9.82
CA ARG A 317 -17.07 -7.78 -9.12
C ARG A 317 -16.72 -9.22 -8.72
N SER A 318 -16.27 -10.04 -9.68
CA SER A 318 -15.90 -11.43 -9.41
C SER A 318 -14.76 -11.55 -8.39
N PHE A 319 -13.75 -10.69 -8.51
CA PHE A 319 -12.63 -10.63 -7.57
C PHE A 319 -13.09 -10.26 -6.16
N PHE A 320 -13.96 -9.25 -6.04
CA PHE A 320 -14.46 -8.80 -4.76
C PHE A 320 -15.39 -9.82 -4.07
N GLU A 321 -16.18 -10.58 -4.83
CA GLU A 321 -16.94 -11.70 -4.28
C GLU A 321 -16.02 -12.79 -3.71
N ALA A 322 -14.98 -13.20 -4.47
CA ALA A 322 -13.99 -14.17 -4.00
C ALA A 322 -13.27 -13.69 -2.72
N TYR A 323 -12.88 -12.41 -2.69
CA TYR A 323 -12.31 -11.77 -1.50
C TYR A 323 -13.24 -11.88 -0.28
N LYS A 324 -14.53 -11.54 -0.44
CA LYS A 324 -15.52 -11.61 0.65
C LYS A 324 -15.72 -13.04 1.16
N GLU A 325 -15.77 -14.03 0.27
CA GLU A 325 -15.88 -15.43 0.66
C GLU A 325 -14.73 -15.86 1.58
N ILE A 326 -13.49 -15.50 1.26
CA ILE A 326 -12.33 -15.82 2.08
C ILE A 326 -12.35 -15.06 3.42
N ARG A 327 -12.71 -13.77 3.40
CA ARG A 327 -12.77 -12.95 4.61
C ARG A 327 -13.74 -13.49 5.67
N THR A 328 -14.79 -14.20 5.25
CA THR A 328 -15.80 -14.77 6.15
C THR A 328 -15.43 -16.15 6.74
N ARG A 329 -14.31 -16.75 6.33
CA ARG A 329 -13.85 -18.07 6.79
C ARG A 329 -12.86 -17.96 7.95
#